data_AF-A0A6F9EB31-F1
#
_entry.id   AF-A0A6F9EB31-F1
#
_cell.length_a   1.000
_cell.length_b   1.000
_cell.length_c   1.000
_cell.angle_alpha   90.00
_cell.angle_beta   90.00
_cell.angle_gamma   90.00
#
_symmetry.space_group_name_H-M   'P 1'
#
loop_
_entity.id
_entity.type
_entity.pdbx_description
1 polymer ?
#
loop_
_entity_poly.entity_id
_entity_poly.type
_entity_poly.pdbx_seq_one_letter_code
_entity_poly.pdbx_strand_id
1 'polypeptide(L)'
;MAEFFNEVAATTEEQAAATDDIAARIDHVLGDVARTDDEANRIGNQIHETSVQANRLRLELIGNIPRLEDAQLVRVVITEHLLWKWWLYNMILGYHVIDEKELLDHRRCRLGQWYEQARNRTPLSSMDSFRAIEEPHIQVHRLAEEIHRLILAGEKAKARSRLADLERASQEVVGHLRQLLQDLKTGKAQTLHAAVSGADTR
;
A
#
# COMPACT_ATOMS: atom_id res chain seq x y z
N MET A 1 -22.19 33.99 61.54
CA MET A 1 -22.80 34.36 60.23
C MET A 1 -21.82 35.13 59.36
N ALA A 2 -21.21 36.23 59.84
CA ALA A 2 -20.18 36.97 59.09
C ALA A 2 -18.90 36.17 58.76
N GLU A 3 -18.41 35.34 59.70
CA GLU A 3 -17.27 34.42 59.46
C GLU A 3 -17.54 33.44 58.31
N PHE A 4 -18.71 32.82 58.30
CA PHE A 4 -19.12 31.89 57.23
C PHE A 4 -19.18 32.59 55.86
N PHE A 5 -19.65 33.84 55.79
CA PHE A 5 -19.64 34.60 54.54
C PHE A 5 -18.23 34.94 54.05
N ASN A 6 -17.31 35.26 54.97
CA ASN A 6 -15.90 35.50 54.62
C ASN A 6 -15.19 34.22 54.13
N GLU A 7 -15.48 33.08 54.75
CA GLU A 7 -14.94 31.77 54.34
C GLU A 7 -15.46 31.35 52.96
N VAL A 8 -16.75 31.56 52.69
CA VAL A 8 -17.36 31.32 51.37
C VAL A 8 -16.76 32.24 50.31
N ALA A 9 -16.53 33.52 50.62
CA ALA A 9 -15.92 34.47 49.70
C ALA A 9 -14.47 34.07 49.36
N ALA A 10 -13.66 33.75 50.37
CA ALA A 10 -12.29 33.28 50.17
C ALA A 10 -12.23 31.98 49.35
N THR A 11 -13.12 31.02 49.64
CA THR A 11 -13.22 29.78 48.86
C THR A 11 -13.64 30.05 47.42
N THR A 12 -14.54 31.00 47.19
CA THR A 12 -14.98 31.39 45.83
C THR A 12 -13.85 32.04 45.05
N GLU A 13 -13.05 32.89 45.69
CA GLU A 13 -11.84 33.49 45.09
C GLU A 13 -10.80 32.41 44.74
N GLU A 14 -10.54 31.46 45.66
CA GLU A 14 -9.66 30.32 45.38
C GLU A 14 -10.17 29.45 44.22
N GLN A 15 -11.48 29.19 44.16
CA GLN A 15 -12.10 28.45 43.06
C GLN A 15 -12.00 29.18 41.72
N ALA A 16 -12.16 30.51 41.71
CA ALA A 16 -11.99 31.33 40.52
C ALA A 16 -10.54 31.24 40.02
N ALA A 17 -9.57 31.42 40.91
CA ALA A 17 -8.15 31.30 40.59
C ALA A 17 -7.79 29.89 40.08
N ALA A 18 -8.34 28.83 40.68
CA ALA A 18 -8.15 27.46 40.22
C ALA A 18 -8.76 27.22 38.83
N THR A 19 -9.91 27.85 38.53
CA THR A 19 -10.56 27.76 37.22
C THR A 19 -9.73 28.46 36.15
N ASP A 20 -9.13 29.61 36.45
CA ASP A 20 -8.24 30.32 35.54
C ASP A 20 -6.96 29.51 35.24
N ASP A 21 -6.37 28.85 36.24
CA ASP A 21 -5.24 27.94 36.04
C ASP A 21 -5.62 26.73 35.17
N ILE A 22 -6.81 26.15 35.37
CA ILE A 22 -7.32 25.07 34.52
C ILE A 22 -7.50 25.54 33.08
N ALA A 23 -8.06 26.72 32.86
CA ALA A 23 -8.23 27.28 31.52
C ALA A 23 -6.88 27.48 30.81
N ALA A 24 -5.90 28.06 31.51
CA ALA A 24 -4.55 28.24 30.96
C ALA A 24 -3.88 26.90 30.60
N ARG A 25 -4.07 25.86 31.43
CA ARG A 25 -3.56 24.51 31.14
C ARG A 25 -4.25 23.88 29.94
N ILE A 26 -5.56 24.07 29.79
CA ILE A 26 -6.31 23.58 28.62
C ILE A 26 -5.75 24.21 27.34
N ASP A 27 -5.50 25.52 27.34
CA ASP A 27 -4.90 26.22 26.20
C ASP A 27 -3.51 25.66 25.86
N HIS A 28 -2.69 25.41 26.87
CA HIS A 28 -1.38 24.76 26.68
C HIS A 28 -1.51 23.36 26.06
N VAL A 29 -2.42 22.53 26.57
CA VAL A 29 -2.66 21.18 26.03
C VAL A 29 -3.14 21.23 24.58
N LEU A 30 -4.05 22.15 24.24
CA LEU A 30 -4.51 22.34 22.87
C LEU A 30 -3.35 22.77 21.94
N GLY A 31 -2.46 23.63 22.43
CA GLY A 31 -1.24 24.00 21.71
C GLY A 31 -0.28 22.83 21.49
N ASP A 32 -0.12 21.95 22.48
CA ASP A 32 0.70 20.74 22.36
C ASP A 32 0.07 19.71 21.40
N VAL A 33 -1.26 19.56 21.40
CA VAL A 33 -1.99 18.71 20.43
C VAL A 33 -1.78 19.20 19.00
N ALA A 34 -1.91 20.50 18.75
CA ALA A 34 -1.67 21.07 17.42
C ALA A 34 -0.22 20.82 16.94
N ARG A 35 0.76 21.04 17.82
CA ARG A 35 2.17 20.78 17.51
C ARG A 35 2.45 19.30 17.21
N THR A 36 1.80 18.41 17.94
CA THR A 36 1.92 16.95 17.73
C THR A 36 1.32 16.54 16.39
N ASP A 37 0.18 17.12 16.00
CA ASP A 37 -0.43 16.87 14.68
C ASP A 37 0.47 17.35 13.53
N ASP A 38 1.02 18.57 13.64
CA ASP A 38 1.99 19.10 12.67
C ASP A 38 3.22 18.21 12.53
N GLU A 39 3.76 17.74 13.65
CA GLU A 39 4.94 16.87 13.65
C GLU A 39 4.63 15.48 13.09
N ALA A 40 3.45 14.92 13.38
CA ALA A 40 3.00 13.66 12.79
C ALA A 40 2.83 13.78 11.26
N ASN A 41 2.24 14.88 10.77
CA ASN A 41 2.13 15.16 9.35
C ASN A 41 3.50 15.34 8.68
N ARG A 42 4.44 16.01 9.35
CA ARG A 42 5.83 16.17 8.88
C ARG A 42 6.53 14.83 8.75
N ILE A 43 6.46 13.98 9.78
CA ILE A 43 7.06 12.63 9.77
C ILE A 43 6.42 11.77 8.68
N GLY A 44 5.10 11.81 8.53
CA GLY A 44 4.37 11.09 7.49
C GLY A 44 4.87 11.42 6.09
N ASN A 45 5.02 12.71 5.78
CA ASN A 45 5.60 13.17 4.51
C ASN A 45 7.05 12.71 4.33
N GLN A 46 7.89 12.81 5.36
CA GLN A 46 9.30 12.37 5.28
C GLN A 46 9.43 10.86 5.02
N ILE A 47 8.58 10.04 5.64
CA ILE A 47 8.52 8.60 5.38
C ILE A 47 8.10 8.33 3.93
N HIS A 48 7.10 9.06 3.43
CA HIS A 48 6.68 8.96 2.03
C HIS A 48 7.83 9.34 1.07
N GLU A 49 8.48 10.48 1.27
CA GLU A 49 9.61 10.93 0.45
C GLU A 49 10.76 9.91 0.43
N THR A 50 11.11 9.37 1.60
CA THR A 50 12.14 8.33 1.71
C THR A 50 11.75 7.08 0.92
N SER A 51 10.47 6.69 0.96
CA SER A 51 9.98 5.54 0.19
C SER A 51 10.08 5.77 -1.33
N VAL A 52 9.84 7.00 -1.79
CA VAL A 52 9.99 7.39 -3.20
C VAL A 52 11.45 7.33 -3.63
N GLN A 53 12.37 7.85 -2.81
CA GLN A 53 13.81 7.79 -3.08
C GLN A 53 14.32 6.34 -3.11
N ALA A 54 13.89 5.50 -2.17
CA ALA A 54 14.23 4.09 -2.14
C ALA A 54 13.73 3.35 -3.39
N ASN A 55 12.51 3.64 -3.84
CA ASN A 55 11.99 3.06 -5.08
C ASN A 55 12.74 3.56 -6.33
N ARG A 56 13.16 4.83 -6.37
CA ARG A 56 13.99 5.36 -7.46
C ARG A 56 15.31 4.60 -7.57
N LEU A 57 16.05 4.46 -6.48
CA LEU A 57 17.31 3.69 -6.45
C LEU A 57 17.08 2.23 -6.87
N ARG A 58 16.00 1.61 -6.37
CA ARG A 58 15.62 0.24 -6.77
C ARG A 58 15.39 0.14 -8.28
N LEU A 59 14.68 1.09 -8.89
CA LEU A 59 14.41 1.09 -10.33
C LEU A 59 15.69 1.32 -11.15
N GLU A 60 16.60 2.17 -10.71
CA GLU A 60 17.93 2.36 -11.34
C GLU A 60 18.75 1.06 -11.32
N LEU A 61 18.79 0.38 -10.18
CA LEU A 61 19.48 -0.91 -10.05
C LEU A 61 18.88 -1.98 -10.96
N ILE A 62 17.54 -2.06 -11.04
CA ILE A 62 16.85 -2.99 -11.95
C ILE A 62 17.15 -2.65 -13.41
N GLY A 63 17.18 -1.36 -13.77
CA GLY A 63 17.46 -0.90 -15.13
C GLY A 63 18.85 -1.28 -15.63
N ASN A 64 19.81 -1.46 -14.71
CA ASN A 64 21.17 -1.90 -15.03
C ASN A 64 21.30 -3.43 -15.20
N ILE A 65 20.24 -4.20 -14.96
CA ILE A 65 20.26 -5.66 -15.17
C ILE A 65 19.83 -5.94 -16.62
N PRO A 66 20.70 -6.49 -17.49
CA PRO A 66 20.41 -6.64 -18.92
C PRO A 66 19.17 -7.50 -19.21
N ARG A 67 18.92 -8.52 -18.38
CA ARG A 67 17.74 -9.37 -18.45
C ARG A 67 17.43 -9.96 -17.09
N LEU A 68 16.19 -9.82 -16.64
CA LEU A 68 15.69 -10.51 -15.46
C LEU A 68 15.24 -11.92 -15.84
N GLU A 69 15.69 -12.92 -15.09
CA GLU A 69 15.10 -14.26 -15.12
C GLU A 69 13.71 -14.25 -14.49
N ASP A 70 12.85 -15.22 -14.83
CA ASP A 70 11.46 -15.24 -14.35
C ASP A 70 11.36 -15.17 -12.82
N ALA A 71 12.24 -15.88 -12.09
CA ALA A 71 12.25 -15.83 -10.63
C ALA A 71 12.68 -14.45 -10.07
N GLN A 72 13.59 -13.75 -10.75
CA GLN A 72 14.00 -12.39 -10.37
C GLN A 72 12.88 -11.40 -10.68
N LEU A 73 12.24 -11.52 -11.84
CA LEU A 73 11.13 -10.69 -12.25
C LEU A 73 9.94 -10.85 -11.30
N VAL A 74 9.60 -12.08 -10.91
CA VAL A 74 8.56 -12.36 -9.91
C VAL A 74 8.84 -11.63 -8.58
N ARG A 75 10.10 -11.60 -8.12
CA ARG A 75 10.49 -10.83 -6.93
C ARG A 75 10.29 -9.32 -7.12
N VAL A 76 10.67 -8.80 -8.30
CA VAL A 76 10.51 -7.38 -8.65
C VAL A 76 9.03 -6.99 -8.61
N VAL A 77 8.15 -7.74 -9.28
CA VAL A 77 6.73 -7.39 -9.41
C VAL A 77 5.94 -7.55 -8.10
N ILE A 78 6.37 -8.45 -7.20
CA ILE A 78 5.84 -8.49 -5.83
C ILE A 78 6.07 -7.15 -5.12
N THR A 79 7.30 -6.61 -5.19
CA THR A 79 7.60 -5.30 -4.59
C THR A 79 6.82 -4.18 -5.25
N GLU A 80 6.68 -4.18 -6.58
CA GLU A 80 5.90 -3.15 -7.30
C GLU A 80 4.42 -3.18 -6.88
N HIS A 81 3.83 -4.36 -6.69
CA HIS A 81 2.44 -4.48 -6.22
C HIS A 81 2.25 -3.97 -4.79
N LEU A 82 3.20 -4.26 -3.89
CA LEU A 82 3.15 -3.76 -2.52
C LEU A 82 3.34 -2.23 -2.45
N LEU A 83 4.19 -1.68 -3.32
CA LEU A 83 4.39 -0.24 -3.43
C LEU A 83 3.16 0.47 -4.00
N TRP A 84 2.44 -0.13 -4.96
CA TRP A 84 1.17 0.40 -5.46
C TRP A 84 0.15 0.66 -4.36
N LYS A 85 0.00 -0.30 -3.46
CA LYS A 85 -0.83 -0.13 -2.28
C LYS A 85 -0.35 1.03 -1.40
N TRP A 86 0.96 1.09 -1.16
CA TRP A 86 1.58 2.15 -0.36
C TRP A 86 1.31 3.55 -0.94
N TRP A 87 1.38 3.71 -2.27
CA TRP A 87 1.07 4.99 -2.93
C TRP A 87 -0.40 5.38 -2.78
N LEU A 88 -1.34 4.45 -2.96
CA LEU A 88 -2.77 4.72 -2.74
C LEU A 88 -3.06 5.12 -1.29
N TYR A 89 -2.44 4.46 -0.33
CA TYR A 89 -2.56 4.82 1.08
C TYR A 89 -2.06 6.24 1.35
N ASN A 90 -0.89 6.60 0.83
CA ASN A 90 -0.35 7.97 0.97
C ASN A 90 -1.18 9.01 0.22
N MET A 91 -1.83 8.64 -0.88
CA MET A 91 -2.76 9.53 -1.59
C MET A 91 -4.02 9.82 -0.75
N ILE A 92 -4.56 8.83 -0.02
CA ILE A 92 -5.66 9.05 0.92
C ILE A 92 -5.25 10.00 2.05
N LEU A 93 -4.04 9.82 2.59
CA LEU A 93 -3.47 10.67 3.63
C LEU A 93 -3.13 12.08 3.12
N GLY A 94 -2.98 12.27 1.81
CA GLY A 94 -2.64 13.55 1.19
C GLY A 94 -1.15 13.81 1.04
N TYR A 95 -0.30 12.80 1.27
CA TYR A 95 1.16 12.88 1.11
C TYR A 95 1.61 12.60 -0.33
N HIS A 96 0.73 12.02 -1.15
CA HIS A 96 1.05 11.59 -2.50
C HIS A 96 -0.04 11.98 -3.50
N VAL A 97 0.35 12.20 -4.75
CA VAL A 97 -0.55 12.41 -5.86
C VAL A 97 -0.14 11.43 -6.96
N ILE A 98 -1.05 10.53 -7.32
CA ILE A 98 -0.86 9.61 -8.44
C ILE A 98 -1.46 10.27 -9.68
N ASP A 99 -0.66 10.40 -10.74
CA ASP A 99 -1.19 10.79 -12.05
C ASP A 99 -2.11 9.65 -12.54
N GLU A 100 -3.30 10.00 -13.04
CA GLU A 100 -4.23 9.01 -13.61
C GLU A 100 -3.57 8.18 -14.72
N LYS A 101 -2.60 8.76 -15.43
CA LYS A 101 -1.80 8.05 -16.45
C LYS A 101 -0.91 6.96 -15.87
N GLU A 102 -0.61 6.99 -14.57
CA GLU A 102 0.12 5.92 -13.90
C GLU A 102 -0.80 4.77 -13.49
N LEU A 103 -2.11 5.01 -13.37
CA LEU A 103 -3.16 3.98 -13.22
C LEU A 103 -3.44 3.30 -14.57
N LEU A 104 -2.39 2.78 -15.17
CA LEU A 104 -2.45 2.09 -16.43
C LEU A 104 -3.25 0.79 -16.28
N ASP A 105 -3.91 0.40 -17.38
CA ASP A 105 -4.45 -0.94 -17.60
C ASP A 105 -3.50 -2.00 -17.01
N HIS A 106 -4.03 -2.98 -16.28
CA HIS A 106 -3.27 -4.10 -15.72
C HIS A 106 -2.28 -4.72 -16.72
N ARG A 107 -2.60 -4.75 -18.02
CA ARG A 107 -1.72 -5.28 -19.09
C ARG A 107 -0.47 -4.45 -19.35
N ARG A 108 -0.49 -3.16 -18.99
CA ARG A 108 0.60 -2.21 -19.23
C ARG A 108 1.59 -2.16 -18.07
N CYS A 109 1.23 -2.62 -16.87
CA CYS A 109 2.19 -2.72 -15.78
C CYS A 109 3.22 -3.84 -16.07
N ARG A 110 4.38 -3.83 -15.40
CA ARG A 110 5.44 -4.83 -15.61
C ARG A 110 4.94 -6.26 -15.42
N LEU A 111 4.09 -6.49 -14.41
CA LEU A 111 3.47 -7.81 -14.19
C LEU A 111 2.61 -8.20 -15.38
N GLY A 112 1.71 -7.34 -15.85
CA GLY A 112 0.84 -7.64 -16.98
C GLY A 112 1.60 -7.90 -18.28
N GLN A 113 2.60 -7.08 -18.59
CA GLN A 113 3.43 -7.28 -19.78
C GLN A 113 4.16 -8.63 -19.74
N TRP A 114 4.77 -8.96 -18.60
CA TRP A 114 5.41 -10.25 -18.42
C TRP A 114 4.42 -11.41 -18.46
N TYR A 115 3.25 -11.24 -17.84
CA TYR A 115 2.20 -12.25 -17.80
C TYR A 115 1.77 -12.64 -19.21
N GLU A 116 1.44 -11.67 -20.07
CA GLU A 116 1.04 -11.92 -21.46
C GLU A 116 2.15 -12.62 -22.26
N GLN A 117 3.42 -12.25 -22.05
CA GLN A 117 4.56 -12.92 -22.69
C GLN A 117 4.73 -14.37 -22.18
N ALA A 118 4.54 -14.59 -20.88
CA ALA A 118 4.71 -15.88 -20.23
C ALA A 118 3.56 -16.87 -20.50
N ARG A 119 2.35 -16.39 -20.86
CA ARG A 119 1.22 -17.25 -21.24
C ARG A 119 1.54 -18.23 -22.38
N ASN A 120 2.46 -17.86 -23.26
CA ASN A 120 2.86 -18.68 -24.40
C ASN A 120 4.12 -19.52 -24.13
N ARG A 121 4.64 -19.50 -22.88
CA ARG A 121 5.88 -20.19 -22.50
C ARG A 121 5.60 -21.36 -21.57
N THR A 122 5.72 -22.58 -22.09
CA THR A 122 5.83 -23.79 -21.26
C THR A 122 7.19 -23.78 -20.56
N PRO A 123 7.27 -24.12 -19.26
CA PRO A 123 6.22 -24.69 -18.40
C PRO A 123 5.44 -23.68 -17.55
N LEU A 124 5.74 -22.38 -17.62
CA LEU A 124 5.10 -21.35 -16.78
C LEU A 124 3.58 -21.33 -16.99
N SER A 125 3.13 -21.29 -18.24
CA SER A 125 1.70 -21.24 -18.57
C SER A 125 0.89 -22.42 -18.03
N SER A 126 1.53 -23.58 -17.87
CA SER A 126 0.94 -24.79 -17.30
C SER A 126 0.88 -24.82 -15.77
N MET A 127 1.54 -23.90 -15.06
CA MET A 127 1.49 -23.84 -13.60
C MET A 127 0.19 -23.19 -13.11
N ASP A 128 -0.50 -23.86 -12.17
CA ASP A 128 -1.73 -23.32 -11.55
C ASP A 128 -1.46 -21.99 -10.84
N SER A 129 -0.32 -21.89 -10.16
CA SER A 129 0.13 -20.67 -9.49
C SER A 129 0.35 -19.50 -10.43
N PHE A 130 0.71 -19.76 -11.69
CA PHE A 130 0.78 -18.73 -12.73
C PHE A 130 -0.63 -18.31 -13.18
N ARG A 131 -1.50 -19.27 -13.54
CA ARG A 131 -2.86 -18.95 -14.02
C ARG A 131 -3.70 -18.21 -12.98
N ALA A 132 -3.52 -18.52 -11.70
CA ALA A 132 -4.24 -17.88 -10.60
C ALA A 132 -3.90 -16.40 -10.38
N ILE A 133 -2.85 -15.86 -11.01
CA ILE A 133 -2.46 -14.44 -10.84
C ILE A 133 -3.42 -13.48 -11.54
N GLU A 134 -3.97 -13.87 -12.70
CA GLU A 134 -4.65 -12.93 -13.62
C GLU A 134 -5.85 -12.23 -12.98
N GLU A 135 -6.79 -13.00 -12.47
CA GLU A 135 -8.05 -12.47 -11.94
C GLU A 135 -7.83 -11.50 -10.77
N PRO A 136 -7.08 -11.84 -9.70
CA PRO A 136 -6.84 -10.89 -8.62
C PRO A 136 -5.99 -9.69 -9.07
N HIS A 137 -5.15 -9.83 -10.10
CA HIS A 137 -4.40 -8.71 -10.67
C HIS A 137 -5.30 -7.71 -11.40
N ILE A 138 -6.26 -8.19 -12.20
CA ILE A 138 -7.30 -7.34 -12.82
C ILE A 138 -8.08 -6.61 -11.73
N GLN A 139 -8.46 -7.32 -10.66
CA GLN A 139 -9.20 -6.75 -9.55
C GLN A 139 -8.44 -5.65 -8.82
N VAL A 140 -7.13 -5.80 -8.59
CA VAL A 140 -6.28 -4.75 -7.99
C VAL A 140 -6.32 -3.47 -8.81
N HIS A 141 -6.11 -3.55 -10.13
CA HIS A 141 -6.11 -2.37 -10.99
C HIS A 141 -7.49 -1.70 -11.06
N ARG A 142 -8.57 -2.48 -11.16
CA ARG A 142 -9.95 -1.97 -11.13
C ARG A 142 -10.24 -1.19 -9.85
N LEU A 143 -9.84 -1.75 -8.70
CA LEU A 143 -10.04 -1.10 -7.41
C LEU A 143 -9.15 0.13 -7.24
N ALA A 144 -7.92 0.11 -7.76
CA ALA A 144 -7.02 1.26 -7.72
C ALA A 144 -7.62 2.47 -8.45
N GLU A 145 -8.22 2.24 -9.63
CA GLU A 145 -8.93 3.27 -10.39
C GLU A 145 -10.17 3.79 -9.65
N GLU A 146 -10.96 2.92 -9.02
CA GLU A 146 -12.10 3.33 -8.20
C GLU A 146 -11.66 4.19 -7.00
N ILE A 147 -10.61 3.76 -6.28
CA ILE A 147 -10.05 4.47 -5.13
C ILE A 147 -9.57 5.86 -5.56
N HIS A 148 -8.84 5.96 -6.67
CA HIS A 148 -8.36 7.23 -7.19
C HIS A 148 -9.50 8.20 -7.50
N ARG A 149 -10.54 7.74 -8.20
CA ARG A 149 -11.75 8.55 -8.46
C ARG A 149 -12.44 9.01 -7.17
N LEU A 150 -12.56 8.14 -6.18
CA LEU A 150 -13.13 8.50 -4.87
C LEU A 150 -12.29 9.56 -4.15
N ILE A 151 -10.95 9.48 -4.22
CA ILE A 151 -10.08 10.48 -3.62
C ILE A 151 -10.24 11.84 -4.32
N LEU A 152 -10.29 11.87 -5.65
CA LEU A 152 -10.52 13.10 -6.42
C LEU A 152 -11.90 13.73 -6.14
N ALA A 153 -12.91 12.91 -5.85
CA ALA A 153 -14.23 13.36 -5.44
C ALA A 153 -14.31 13.82 -3.97
N GLY A 154 -13.20 13.78 -3.21
CA GLY A 154 -13.18 14.10 -1.78
C GLY A 154 -13.77 13.02 -0.86
N GLU A 155 -14.14 11.86 -1.41
CA GLU A 155 -14.85 10.76 -0.76
C GLU A 155 -13.87 9.81 -0.02
N LYS A 156 -12.99 10.37 0.82
CA LYS A 156 -11.89 9.63 1.49
C LYS A 156 -12.37 8.44 2.32
N ALA A 157 -13.56 8.51 2.93
CA ALA A 157 -14.11 7.41 3.70
C ALA A 157 -14.47 6.19 2.82
N LYS A 158 -15.08 6.44 1.65
CA LYS A 158 -15.37 5.39 0.66
C LYS A 158 -14.08 4.83 0.06
N ALA A 159 -13.11 5.70 -0.23
CA ALA A 159 -11.79 5.29 -0.70
C ALA A 159 -11.09 4.33 0.29
N ARG A 160 -11.14 4.65 1.60
CA ARG A 160 -10.62 3.75 2.66
C ARG A 160 -11.31 2.40 2.70
N SER A 161 -12.64 2.36 2.53
CA SER A 161 -13.37 1.09 2.46
C SER A 161 -12.91 0.24 1.26
N ARG A 162 -12.72 0.86 0.09
CA ARG A 162 -12.23 0.16 -1.11
C ARG A 162 -10.78 -0.28 -1.01
N LEU A 163 -9.96 0.46 -0.25
CA LEU A 163 -8.57 0.06 0.01
C LEU A 163 -8.50 -1.32 0.69
N ALA A 164 -9.42 -1.64 1.60
CA ALA A 164 -9.47 -2.96 2.22
C ALA A 164 -9.78 -4.08 1.20
N ASP A 165 -10.63 -3.82 0.22
CA ASP A 165 -10.89 -4.75 -0.88
C ASP A 165 -9.66 -4.94 -1.77
N LEU A 166 -8.94 -3.84 -2.04
CA LEU A 166 -7.69 -3.86 -2.82
C LEU A 166 -6.61 -4.64 -2.08
N GLU A 167 -6.56 -4.52 -0.75
CA GLU A 167 -5.63 -5.26 0.08
C GLU A 167 -5.83 -6.77 0.00
N ARG A 168 -7.08 -7.23 0.00
CA ARG A 168 -7.39 -8.65 -0.15
C ARG A 168 -6.95 -9.17 -1.52
N ALA A 169 -7.32 -8.47 -2.60
CA ALA A 169 -6.91 -8.84 -3.96
C ALA A 169 -5.37 -8.80 -4.13
N SER A 170 -4.70 -7.79 -3.57
CA SER A 170 -3.23 -7.68 -3.60
C SER A 170 -2.55 -8.84 -2.85
N GLN A 171 -3.11 -9.27 -1.72
CA GLN A 171 -2.62 -10.43 -0.98
C GLN A 171 -2.74 -11.73 -1.79
N GLU A 172 -3.84 -11.91 -2.53
CA GLU A 172 -4.01 -13.04 -3.45
C GLU A 172 -2.94 -13.03 -4.56
N VAL A 173 -2.75 -11.90 -5.24
CA VAL A 173 -1.69 -11.75 -6.27
C VAL A 173 -0.31 -12.10 -5.69
N VAL A 174 0.05 -11.52 -4.54
CA VAL A 174 1.35 -11.76 -3.90
C VAL A 174 1.47 -13.22 -3.45
N GLY A 175 0.39 -13.82 -2.97
CA GLY A 175 0.33 -15.24 -2.61
C GLY A 175 0.63 -16.15 -3.80
N HIS A 176 -0.05 -15.93 -4.93
CA HIS A 176 0.18 -16.68 -6.16
C HIS A 176 1.59 -16.47 -6.73
N LEU A 177 2.11 -15.25 -6.72
CA LEU A 177 3.48 -14.95 -7.14
C LEU A 177 4.52 -15.64 -6.24
N ARG A 178 4.30 -15.70 -4.92
CA ARG A 178 5.17 -16.44 -4.00
C ARG A 178 5.11 -17.95 -4.24
N GLN A 179 3.93 -18.50 -4.50
CA GLN A 179 3.78 -19.91 -4.84
C GLN A 179 4.48 -20.23 -6.17
N LEU A 180 4.31 -19.38 -7.18
CA LEU A 180 5.00 -19.52 -8.46
C LEU A 180 6.51 -19.47 -8.28
N LEU A 181 7.02 -18.56 -7.45
CA LEU A 181 8.45 -18.49 -7.14
C LEU A 181 8.96 -19.80 -6.53
N GLN A 182 8.16 -20.46 -5.70
CA GLN A 182 8.49 -21.78 -5.13
C GLN A 182 8.45 -22.88 -6.19
N ASP A 183 7.47 -22.89 -7.09
CA ASP A 183 7.35 -23.86 -8.18
C ASP A 183 8.55 -23.75 -9.15
N LEU A 184 9.02 -22.53 -9.42
CA LEU A 184 10.22 -22.25 -10.22
C LEU A 184 11.50 -22.76 -9.53
N LYS A 185 11.62 -22.61 -8.21
CA LYS A 185 12.79 -23.09 -7.42
C LYS A 185 12.85 -24.61 -7.30
N THR A 186 11.69 -25.25 -7.14
CA THR A 186 11.59 -26.71 -6.92
C THR A 186 11.65 -27.53 -8.20
N GLY A 187 11.81 -26.89 -9.37
CA GLY A 187 11.94 -27.59 -10.64
C GLY A 187 10.64 -28.24 -11.12
N LYS A 188 9.46 -27.90 -10.56
CA LYS A 188 8.17 -28.31 -11.14
C LYS A 188 8.04 -27.91 -12.60
N ALA A 189 8.73 -26.83 -13.00
CA ALA A 189 8.96 -26.46 -14.38
C ALA A 189 9.51 -27.61 -15.24
N GLN A 190 10.53 -28.33 -14.77
CA GLN A 190 11.20 -29.39 -15.50
C GLN A 190 10.39 -30.70 -15.51
N THR A 191 9.69 -31.02 -14.42
CA THR A 191 8.85 -32.23 -14.32
C THR A 191 7.58 -32.14 -15.18
N LEU A 192 6.98 -30.94 -15.29
CA LEU A 192 5.79 -30.73 -16.11
C LEU A 192 6.12 -30.75 -17.61
N HIS A 193 7.29 -30.25 -18.02
CA HIS A 193 7.78 -30.37 -19.40
C HIS A 193 7.94 -31.84 -19.82
N ALA A 194 8.54 -32.69 -18.97
CA ALA A 194 8.74 -34.11 -19.25
C ALA A 194 7.42 -34.90 -19.38
N ALA A 195 6.41 -34.56 -18.57
CA ALA A 195 5.08 -35.20 -18.62
C ALA A 195 4.29 -34.83 -19.89
N VAL A 196 4.40 -33.58 -20.37
CA VAL A 196 3.73 -33.14 -21.61
C VAL A 196 4.45 -33.68 -22.85
N SER A 197 5.79 -33.73 -22.86
CA SER A 197 6.55 -34.33 -23.97
C SER A 197 6.45 -35.85 -24.06
N GLY A 198 6.11 -36.54 -22.97
CA GLY A 198 5.94 -38.00 -22.93
C GLY A 198 4.54 -38.50 -23.34
N ALA A 199 3.56 -37.60 -23.50
CA ALA A 199 2.21 -37.94 -23.95
C ALA A 199 2.08 -38.02 -25.48
N ASP A 200 3.09 -37.54 -26.23
CA ASP A 200 3.07 -37.42 -27.71
C ASP A 200 3.78 -38.59 -28.44
N THR A 201 4.04 -39.70 -27.74
CA THR A 201 4.75 -40.89 -28.28
C THR A 201 4.02 -42.22 -28.06
N ARG A 202 2.69 -42.22 -28.01
CA ARG A 202 1.89 -43.46 -28.04
C ARG A 202 0.75 -43.40 -29.03
#